data_AF-A0A512DQ97-F1
#
_entry.id   AF-A0A512DQ97-F1
#
_cell.length_a   1.000
_cell.length_b   1.000
_cell.length_c   1.000
_cell.angle_alpha   90.00
_cell.angle_beta   90.00
_cell.angle_gamma   90.00
#
_symmetry.space_group_name_H-M   'P 1'
#
loop_
_entity.id
_entity.type
_entity.pdbx_description
1 polymer ?
#
loop_
_entity_poly.entity_id
_entity_poly.type
_entity_poly.pdbx_seq_one_letter_code
_entity_poly.pdbx_strand_id
1 'polypeptide(L)' 'MEALMPPVSTAEFIRNLGTFQRMVAREPIEVISHGKIAGVYVSAEDAALLKRIRASRPAYHP' A
#
# COMPACT_ATOMS: atom_id res chain seq x y z
N MET A 1 6.99 -14.78 -8.02
CA MET A 1 6.54 -13.43 -8.42
C MET A 1 5.30 -13.16 -7.61
N GLU A 2 5.42 -12.34 -6.57
CA GLU A 2 4.28 -11.92 -5.76
C GLU A 2 3.30 -11.20 -6.69
N ALA A 3 2.10 -11.74 -6.86
CA ALA A 3 1.10 -11.17 -7.75
C ALA A 3 0.51 -9.93 -7.06
N LEU A 4 1.10 -8.77 -7.32
CA LEU A 4 0.43 -7.51 -7.04
C LEU A 4 -0.80 -7.44 -7.93
N MET A 5 -1.96 -7.22 -7.32
CA MET A 5 -3.17 -6.89 -8.07
C MET A 5 -2.89 -5.72 -9.02
N PRO A 6 -3.56 -5.66 -10.19
CA PRO A 6 -3.30 -4.59 -11.16
C PRO A 6 -3.46 -3.21 -10.51
N PRO A 7 -2.58 -2.25 -10.83
CA PRO A 7 -2.60 -0.93 -10.23
C PRO A 7 -3.93 -0.23 -10.52
N VAL A 8 -4.52 0.37 -9.50
CA VAL A 8 -5.84 1.03 -9.57
C VAL A 8 -5.66 2.55 -9.65
N SER A 9 -6.50 3.23 -10.43
CA SER A 9 -6.47 4.69 -10.44
C SER A 9 -6.93 5.26 -9.09
N THR A 10 -6.43 6.44 -8.70
CA THR A 10 -6.90 7.16 -7.51
C THR A 10 -8.43 7.31 -7.47
N ALA A 11 -9.04 7.56 -8.63
CA ALA A 11 -10.48 7.73 -8.74
C ALA A 11 -11.24 6.42 -8.48
N GLU A 12 -10.74 5.29 -8.98
CA GLU A 12 -11.32 3.97 -8.69
C GLU A 12 -11.11 3.54 -7.24
N PHE A 13 -9.93 3.84 -6.69
CA PHE A 13 -9.60 3.59 -5.29
C PHE A 13 -10.60 4.26 -4.35
N ILE A 14 -10.85 5.56 -4.53
CA ILE A 14 -11.77 6.32 -3.69
C ILE A 14 -13.20 5.79 -3.82
N ARG A 15 -13.65 5.50 -5.05
CA ARG A 15 -15.02 4.98 -5.30
C ARG A 15 -15.27 3.62 -4.66
N ASN A 16 -14.25 2.79 -4.52
CA ASN A 16 -14.38 1.41 -4.06
C ASN A 16 -13.64 1.14 -2.73
N LEU A 17 -13.41 2.17 -1.92
CA LEU A 17 -12.59 2.10 -0.71
C LEU A 17 -13.00 0.96 0.23
N GLY A 18 -14.30 0.75 0.47
CA GLY A 18 -14.79 -0.32 1.36
C GLY A 18 -14.59 -1.74 0.81
N THR A 19 -14.51 -1.91 -0.51
CA THR A 19 -14.14 -3.18 -1.13
C THR A 19 -12.65 -3.42 -0.96
N PHE A 20 -11.84 -2.40 -1.24
CA PHE A 20 -10.39 -2.47 -1.10
C PHE A 20 -9.93 -2.66 0.34
N GLN A 21 -10.64 -2.10 1.34
CA GLN A 21 -10.41 -2.39 2.76
C GLN A 21 -10.52 -3.89 3.11
N ARG A 22 -11.42 -4.62 2.45
CA ARG A 22 -11.55 -6.07 2.67
C ARG A 22 -10.53 -6.88 1.88
N MET A 23 -10.15 -6.40 0.70
CA MET A 23 -9.16 -7.07 -0.15
C MET A 23 -7.73 -6.92 0.37
N VAL A 24 -7.41 -5.76 0.96
CA VAL A 24 -6.04 -5.43 1.39
C VAL A 24 -5.51 -6.33 2.52
N ALA A 25 -6.40 -7.06 3.19
CA ALA A 25 -6.03 -8.11 4.14
C ALA A 25 -5.38 -9.34 3.47
N ARG A 26 -5.52 -9.49 2.15
CA ARG A 26 -4.93 -10.58 1.35
C ARG A 26 -3.77 -10.10 0.50
N GLU A 27 -3.96 -8.98 -0.20
CA GLU A 27 -2.99 -8.47 -1.17
C GLU A 27 -2.92 -6.93 -1.13
N PRO A 28 -1.72 -6.34 -1.17
CA PRO A 28 -1.55 -4.89 -1.20
C PRO A 28 -1.94 -4.31 -2.56
N ILE A 29 -2.39 -3.05 -2.55
CA ILE A 29 -2.98 -2.38 -3.72
C ILE A 29 -2.10 -1.20 -4.13
N GLU A 30 -1.55 -1.24 -5.34
CA GLU A 30 -0.86 -0.09 -5.91
C GLU A 30 -1.88 0.94 -6.43
N VAL A 31 -1.78 2.17 -5.94
CA VAL A 31 -2.62 3.28 -6.37
C VAL A 31 -1.81 4.19 -7.30
N ILE A 32 -2.32 4.40 -8.51
CA ILE A 32 -1.69 5.23 -9.53
C ILE A 32 -2.49 6.52 -9.77
N SER A 33 -1.78 7.62 -9.98
CA SER A 33 -2.34 8.91 -10.36
C SER A 33 -1.55 9.48 -11.54
N HIS A 34 -2.22 9.85 -12.63
CA HIS A 34 -1.58 10.43 -13.83
C HIS A 34 -0.37 9.62 -14.32
N GLY A 35 -0.49 8.29 -14.35
CA GLY A 35 0.56 7.38 -14.82
C GLY A 35 1.74 7.19 -13.86
N LYS A 36 1.67 7.72 -12.64
CA LYS A 36 2.70 7.55 -11.59
C LYS A 36 2.12 6.82 -10.38
N ILE A 37 2.96 6.04 -9.71
CA ILE A 37 2.59 5.43 -8.42
C ILE A 37 2.42 6.56 -7.39
N ALA A 38 1.21 6.72 -6.89
CA ALA A 38 0.90 7.65 -5.81
C ALA A 38 1.19 7.02 -4.45
N GLY A 39 1.00 5.71 -4.32
CA GLY A 39 1.34 4.95 -3.12
C GLY A 39 0.85 3.51 -3.18
N VAL A 40 1.10 2.77 -2.10
CA VAL A 40 0.62 1.41 -1.92
C VAL A 40 -0.29 1.38 -0.70
N TYR A 41 -1.51 0.89 -0.88
CA TYR A 41 -2.44 0.64 0.21
C TYR A 41 -2.23 -0.76 0.75
N VAL A 42 -2.00 -0.88 2.06
CA VAL A 42 -1.64 -2.13 2.73
C VAL A 42 -2.55 -2.39 3.94
N SER A 43 -2.51 -3.60 4.47
CA SER A 43 -3.26 -3.96 5.68
C SER A 43 -2.80 -3.14 6.89
N ALA A 44 -3.65 -3.06 7.91
CA ALA A 44 -3.29 -2.39 9.16
C ALA A 44 -2.09 -3.08 9.86
N GLU A 45 -2.00 -4.40 9.76
CA GLU A 45 -0.91 -5.20 10.33
C GLU A 45 0.41 -4.90 9.61
N ASP A 46 0.42 -4.88 8.28
CA ASP A 46 1.59 -4.52 7.49
C ASP A 46 2.03 -3.08 7.74
N ALA A 47 1.09 -2.15 7.85
CA ALA A 47 1.39 -0.77 8.19
C ALA A 47 2.04 -0.65 9.58
N ALA A 48 1.56 -1.42 10.56
CA ALA A 48 2.14 -1.47 11.89
C ALA A 48 3.54 -2.10 11.88
N LEU A 49 3.73 -3.19 11.14
CA LEU A 49 5.04 -3.83 10.95
C LEU A 49 6.03 -2.87 10.30
N LEU A 50 5.64 -2.19 9.21
CA LEU A 50 6.46 -1.20 8.53
C LEU A 50 6.88 -0.06 9.48
N LYS A 51 5.97 0.42 10.34
CA LYS A 51 6.29 1.43 11.36
C LYS A 51 7.33 0.92 12.35
N ARG A 52 7.20 -0.32 12.83
CA ARG A 52 8.17 -0.93 13.76
C ARG A 52 9.54 -1.08 13.11
N ILE A 53 9.60 -1.59 11.88
CA ILE A 53 10.84 -1.73 11.11
C ILE A 53 11.52 -0.37 10.91
N ARG A 54 10.75 0.66 10.53
CA ARG A 54 11.29 2.02 10.35
C ARG A 54 11.82 2.62 11.66
N ALA A 55 11.14 2.39 12.78
CA ALA A 55 11.58 2.88 14.08
C ALA A 55 12.84 2.16 14.59
N SER A 56 13.00 0.88 14.28
CA SER A 56 14.18 0.08 14.64
C SER A 56 15.37 0.29 13.72
N ARG A 57 15.21 1.01 12.60
CA ARG A 57 16.28 1.24 11.64
C ARG A 57 17.14 2.40 12.16
N PRO A 58 18.42 2.18 12.54
CA PRO A 58 19.28 3.29 12.92
C PRO A 58 19.38 4.26 11.75
N ALA A 59 19.36 5.56 12.05
CA ALA A 59 19.59 6.58 11.04
C ALA A 59 20.92 6.27 10.35
N TYR A 60 20.87 5.95 9.07
CA TYR A 60 22.07 5.77 8.28
C TYR A 60 22.74 7.15 8.19
N HIS A 61 23.81 7.35 8.96
CA HIS A 61 24.70 8.49 8.81
C HIS A 61 25.82 8.05 7.85
N PRO A 62 25.90 8.61 6.63
CA PRO A 62 27.05 8.39 5.75
C PRO A 62 28.32 9.01 6.32
#